data_AF-A0A4U8S9I6-F1
#
_entry.id   AF-A0A4U8S9I6-F1
#
_cell.length_a   1.000
_cell.length_b   1.000
_cell.length_c   1.000
_cell.angle_alpha   90.00
_cell.angle_beta   90.00
_cell.angle_gamma   90.00
#
_symmetry.space_group_name_H-M   'P 1'
#
loop_
_entity.id
_entity.type
_entity.pdbx_description
1 polymer ?
#
loop_
_entity_poly.entity_id
_entity_poly.type
_entity_poly.pdbx_seq_one_letter_code
_entity_poly.pdbx_strand_id
1 'polypeptide(L)'
;MKHQNLNALLHTDNINTDASNTDLNNTLQSLTTLETIESLQQAYHEHTGTKRQDSINKLESHMAQKNVIKNSIFKDYSRDVTITRTRKTLHSMEIEARMHNGKNPYTNTAKSSIHDSKDSQTRQIGTIKQKKLVYVSVGDINGIGLELILRNHAEIATYCKPIYCIDFEILEHAANKLSFQIPNDMYIHPLNMQDIFEGEATIKPGQICAKSGLYSFKSFEIALELSIEHNACLVTLPIHKYAWQLAGIQYAGHTQYLRHRFQKEAIMMLGCKEMFVALYTDHIPLSKVASTIQKERLLQFFKDFYHAYSLLFMPTQEEQTLKNNTKHDLSSKSPHEIQPESLQNLSSNTLKQDLINAKLVKRLLYDEKNSIEQKEKLQDSMQHNLVSQDTRELKIAVLGLNPHAGDNGVLGHEDRIIDECIKIINEEIGSEVFIGTIAPDSAFIPHNRKQYKVFLAMYHDSGLAPLKALYFDKSINVSLNLPILRISPDHGTCFDKAYKMSNEISMESYLESFRFLYQANTQYYLEV
;
A
#
# COMPACT_ATOMS: atom_id res chain seq x y z
N MET A 1 22.14 -45.38 5.29
CA MET A 1 20.76 -44.87 5.42
C MET A 1 20.04 -44.68 4.07
N LYS A 2 20.59 -44.00 3.04
CA LYS A 2 19.94 -43.96 1.71
C LYS A 2 19.86 -45.32 0.98
N HIS A 3 20.85 -46.21 1.15
CA HIS A 3 20.82 -47.56 0.57
C HIS A 3 19.88 -48.55 1.28
N GLN A 4 19.55 -48.32 2.56
CA GLN A 4 18.63 -49.20 3.31
C GLN A 4 17.15 -48.90 3.01
N ASN A 5 16.82 -47.67 2.56
CA ASN A 5 15.46 -47.30 2.17
C ASN A 5 15.07 -47.80 0.76
N LEU A 6 16.03 -48.21 -0.07
CA LEU A 6 15.74 -48.73 -1.42
C LEU A 6 15.30 -50.21 -1.38
N ASN A 7 15.89 -51.01 -0.48
CA ASN A 7 15.49 -52.40 -0.28
C ASN A 7 14.14 -52.54 0.44
N ALA A 8 13.72 -51.51 1.19
CA ALA A 8 12.41 -51.46 1.83
C ALA A 8 11.26 -51.20 0.84
N LEU A 9 11.54 -50.65 -0.35
CA LEU A 9 10.54 -50.45 -1.41
C LEU A 9 10.32 -51.70 -2.29
N LEU A 10 11.18 -52.71 -2.19
CA LEU A 10 11.14 -53.92 -3.02
C LEU A 10 10.56 -55.14 -2.29
N HIS A 11 10.20 -55.01 -1.00
CA HIS A 11 9.68 -56.10 -0.17
C HIS A 11 8.43 -55.70 0.62
N THR A 12 7.43 -55.16 -0.07
CA THR A 12 6.04 -55.20 0.41
C THR A 12 5.11 -55.48 -0.76
N ASP A 13 4.46 -56.64 -0.63
CA ASP A 13 3.24 -57.11 -1.27
C ASP A 13 3.28 -57.60 -2.72
N ASN A 14 3.25 -58.94 -2.80
CA ASN A 14 2.72 -59.77 -3.88
C ASN A 14 1.64 -59.08 -4.71
N ILE A 15 2.02 -58.56 -5.88
CA ILE A 15 1.09 -58.39 -6.99
C ILE A 15 1.49 -59.42 -8.03
N ASN A 16 0.60 -60.40 -8.17
CA ASN A 16 0.64 -61.47 -9.14
C ASN A 16 0.73 -60.88 -10.55
N THR A 17 1.64 -61.42 -11.34
CA THR A 17 1.92 -61.06 -12.72
C THR A 17 0.71 -61.28 -13.61
N ASP A 18 0.35 -60.29 -14.43
CA ASP A 18 0.10 -60.52 -15.86
C ASP A 18 0.01 -59.21 -16.66
N ALA A 19 0.68 -59.24 -17.82
CA ALA A 19 0.58 -58.37 -18.99
C ALA A 19 0.94 -56.86 -18.88
N SER A 20 2.09 -56.55 -19.50
CA SER A 20 2.45 -55.26 -20.14
C SER A 20 2.38 -54.00 -19.27
N ASN A 21 3.36 -53.80 -18.40
CA ASN A 21 3.57 -52.48 -17.79
C ASN A 21 4.72 -51.74 -18.49
N THR A 22 4.46 -51.30 -19.73
CA THR A 22 5.34 -50.41 -20.51
C THR A 22 5.69 -49.13 -19.74
N ASP A 23 4.82 -48.68 -18.84
CA ASP A 23 5.04 -47.47 -18.04
C ASP A 23 6.09 -47.62 -16.95
N LEU A 24 6.22 -48.81 -16.35
CA LEU A 24 7.26 -49.06 -15.34
C LEU A 24 8.65 -49.14 -15.99
N ASN A 25 8.75 -49.78 -17.16
CA ASN A 25 9.99 -49.83 -17.93
C ASN A 25 10.36 -48.45 -18.50
N ASN A 26 9.39 -47.66 -18.96
CA ASN A 26 9.61 -46.28 -19.41
C ASN A 26 10.06 -45.37 -18.26
N THR A 27 9.50 -45.56 -17.06
CA THR A 27 9.88 -44.80 -15.86
C THR A 27 11.28 -45.18 -15.37
N LEU A 28 11.64 -46.47 -15.38
CA LEU A 28 13.00 -46.92 -15.09
C LEU A 28 14.02 -46.40 -16.12
N GLN A 29 13.69 -46.45 -17.42
CA GLN A 29 14.52 -45.85 -18.47
C GLN A 29 14.71 -44.35 -18.25
N SER A 30 13.65 -43.63 -17.89
CA SER A 30 13.67 -42.19 -17.63
C SER A 30 14.59 -41.83 -16.46
N LEU A 31 14.56 -42.62 -15.38
CA LEU A 31 15.40 -42.43 -14.19
C LEU A 31 16.87 -42.75 -14.50
N THR A 32 17.16 -43.84 -15.21
CA THR A 32 18.53 -44.14 -15.64
C THR A 32 19.10 -43.07 -16.58
N THR A 33 18.25 -42.43 -17.41
CA THR A 33 18.64 -41.34 -18.31
C THR A 33 18.96 -40.05 -17.54
N LEU A 34 18.24 -39.76 -16.45
CA LEU A 34 18.48 -38.60 -15.59
C LEU A 34 19.77 -38.76 -14.78
N GLU A 35 20.03 -39.94 -14.23
CA GLU A 35 21.29 -40.23 -13.54
C GLU A 35 22.50 -40.17 -14.49
N THR A 36 22.34 -40.57 -15.75
CA THR A 36 23.42 -40.40 -16.75
C THR A 36 23.64 -38.94 -17.14
N ILE A 37 22.58 -38.11 -17.19
CA ILE A 37 22.70 -36.68 -17.47
C ILE A 37 23.44 -35.96 -16.34
N GLU A 38 23.12 -36.26 -15.07
CA GLU A 38 23.83 -35.70 -13.92
C GLU A 38 25.31 -36.14 -13.90
N SER A 39 25.58 -37.42 -14.19
CA SER A 39 26.94 -37.94 -14.30
C SER A 39 27.75 -37.27 -15.42
N LEU A 40 27.11 -36.98 -16.56
CA LEU A 40 27.73 -36.28 -17.70
C LEU A 40 27.93 -34.78 -17.44
N GLN A 41 27.02 -34.12 -16.71
CA GLN A 41 27.18 -32.73 -16.28
C GLN A 41 28.33 -32.58 -15.28
N GLN A 42 28.52 -33.57 -14.41
CA GLN A 42 29.64 -33.60 -13.47
C GLN A 42 30.98 -33.82 -14.21
N ALA A 43 31.02 -34.73 -15.20
CA ALA A 43 32.19 -34.94 -16.06
C ALA A 43 32.51 -33.75 -16.99
N TYR A 44 31.51 -32.93 -17.36
CA TYR A 44 31.67 -31.72 -18.17
C TYR A 44 32.50 -30.64 -17.46
N HIS A 45 32.52 -30.65 -16.12
CA HIS A 45 33.29 -29.69 -15.33
C HIS A 45 34.78 -30.07 -15.13
N GLU A 46 35.21 -31.27 -15.53
CA GLU A 46 36.54 -31.80 -15.16
C GLU A 46 37.56 -31.96 -16.33
N HIS A 47 37.21 -31.67 -17.59
CA HIS A 47 38.10 -31.96 -18.75
C HIS A 47 38.26 -30.81 -19.78
N THR A 48 39.48 -30.65 -20.32
CA THR A 48 39.85 -29.63 -21.31
C THR A 48 39.85 -30.14 -22.77
N GLY A 49 39.51 -29.24 -23.68
CA GLY A 49 39.74 -29.35 -25.13
C GLY A 49 38.80 -30.28 -25.89
N THR A 50 39.28 -31.47 -26.27
CA THR A 50 38.62 -32.33 -27.27
C THR A 50 37.57 -33.28 -26.69
N LYS A 51 37.73 -33.77 -25.44
CA LYS A 51 36.71 -34.60 -24.75
C LYS A 51 35.42 -33.84 -24.39
N ARG A 52 35.49 -32.51 -24.37
CA ARG A 52 34.38 -31.62 -24.06
C ARG A 52 33.36 -31.57 -25.19
N GLN A 53 33.81 -31.60 -26.45
CA GLN A 53 32.91 -31.55 -27.60
C GLN A 53 32.11 -32.85 -27.78
N ASP A 54 32.73 -34.01 -27.54
CA ASP A 54 32.02 -35.30 -27.57
C ASP A 54 30.97 -35.42 -26.46
N SER A 55 31.23 -34.80 -25.30
CA SER A 55 30.28 -34.76 -24.19
C SER A 55 29.10 -33.83 -24.48
N ILE A 56 29.34 -32.68 -25.15
CA ILE A 56 28.28 -31.77 -25.63
C ILE A 56 27.39 -32.47 -26.66
N ASN A 57 27.99 -33.12 -27.66
CA ASN A 57 27.24 -33.80 -28.71
C ASN A 57 26.38 -34.96 -28.15
N LYS A 58 26.87 -35.68 -27.14
CA LYS A 58 26.08 -36.71 -26.41
C LYS A 58 24.96 -36.10 -25.58
N LEU A 59 25.21 -34.98 -24.89
CA LEU A 59 24.19 -34.25 -24.12
C LEU A 59 23.06 -33.74 -25.02
N GLU A 60 23.39 -33.18 -26.18
CA GLU A 60 22.40 -32.70 -27.15
C GLU A 60 21.55 -33.85 -27.74
N SER A 61 22.18 -34.99 -28.04
CA SER A 61 21.48 -36.20 -28.49
C SER A 61 20.50 -36.75 -27.44
N HIS A 62 20.91 -36.80 -26.16
CA HIS A 62 20.05 -37.28 -25.07
C HIS A 62 18.93 -36.28 -24.70
N MET A 63 19.19 -34.96 -24.79
CA MET A 63 18.15 -33.95 -24.62
C MET A 63 17.11 -33.99 -25.75
N ALA A 64 17.53 -34.29 -26.98
CA ALA A 64 16.61 -34.51 -28.09
C ALA A 64 15.71 -35.74 -27.86
N GLN A 65 16.26 -36.86 -27.37
CA GLN A 65 15.47 -38.03 -26.97
C GLN A 65 14.50 -37.72 -25.81
N LYS A 66 14.92 -36.93 -24.81
CA LYS A 66 14.05 -36.48 -23.69
C LYS A 66 12.84 -35.70 -24.19
N ASN A 67 13.02 -34.83 -25.19
CA ASN A 67 11.91 -34.05 -25.76
C ASN A 67 10.95 -34.91 -26.62
N VAL A 68 11.46 -35.96 -27.28
CA VAL A 68 10.61 -36.93 -28.00
C VAL A 68 9.73 -37.72 -27.02
N ILE A 69 10.30 -38.18 -25.90
CA ILE A 69 9.56 -38.90 -24.84
C ILE A 69 8.53 -37.97 -24.16
N LYS A 70 8.89 -36.72 -23.90
CA LYS A 70 7.97 -35.73 -23.31
C LYS A 70 6.76 -35.45 -24.22
N ASN A 71 6.97 -35.48 -25.54
CA ASN A 71 5.91 -35.30 -26.53
C ASN A 71 5.04 -36.54 -26.77
N SER A 72 5.55 -37.76 -26.50
CA SER A 72 4.72 -38.98 -26.56
C SER A 72 3.80 -39.07 -25.33
N ILE A 73 4.31 -38.75 -24.14
CA ILE A 73 3.53 -38.73 -22.89
C ILE A 73 2.37 -37.72 -22.95
N PHE A 74 2.56 -36.58 -23.61
CA PHE A 74 1.51 -35.56 -23.77
C PHE A 74 0.40 -35.96 -24.76
N LYS A 75 0.68 -36.85 -25.72
CA LYS A 75 -0.32 -37.35 -26.68
C LYS A 75 -1.25 -38.39 -26.05
N ASP A 76 -0.76 -39.20 -25.12
CA ASP A 76 -1.57 -40.25 -24.49
C ASP A 76 -2.50 -39.70 -23.40
N TYR A 77 -2.15 -38.58 -22.75
CA TYR A 77 -3.03 -37.90 -21.79
C TYR A 77 -4.23 -37.16 -22.43
N SER A 78 -4.23 -36.99 -23.75
CA SER A 78 -5.28 -36.26 -24.47
C SER A 78 -6.42 -37.16 -24.97
N ARG A 79 -6.42 -38.45 -24.66
CA ARG A 79 -7.40 -39.43 -25.15
C ARG A 79 -8.48 -39.89 -24.17
N ASP A 80 -8.38 -39.55 -22.89
CA ASP A 80 -9.42 -39.86 -21.90
C ASP A 80 -9.92 -38.60 -21.19
N VAL A 81 -11.01 -38.01 -21.72
CA VAL A 81 -12.19 -37.49 -20.99
C VAL A 81 -13.23 -37.10 -22.05
N THR A 82 -14.21 -37.98 -22.26
CA THR A 82 -15.45 -37.67 -23.00
C THR A 82 -16.48 -37.16 -21.99
N ILE A 83 -16.73 -35.85 -21.94
CA ILE A 83 -17.91 -35.27 -21.27
C ILE A 83 -18.62 -34.32 -22.24
N THR A 84 -19.87 -34.64 -22.51
CA THR A 84 -20.80 -34.05 -23.46
C THR A 84 -20.97 -32.54 -23.24
N ARG A 85 -20.59 -31.74 -24.24
CA ARG A 85 -20.89 -30.30 -24.35
C ARG A 85 -22.35 -30.09 -24.75
N THR A 86 -23.10 -29.32 -23.95
CA THR A 86 -24.20 -28.49 -24.46
C THR A 86 -23.83 -27.03 -24.21
N ARG A 87 -23.53 -26.28 -25.28
CA ARG A 87 -23.27 -24.84 -25.21
C ARG A 87 -24.59 -24.10 -24.97
N LYS A 88 -24.71 -23.37 -23.86
CA LYS A 88 -25.61 -22.22 -23.73
C LYS A 88 -24.75 -20.95 -23.66
N THR A 89 -25.04 -19.97 -24.50
CA THR A 89 -24.34 -18.66 -24.56
C THR A 89 -24.81 -17.73 -23.44
N LEU A 90 -23.92 -16.83 -23.00
CA LEU A 90 -24.12 -15.89 -21.88
C LEU A 90 -25.44 -15.08 -21.94
N HIS A 91 -25.98 -14.86 -23.14
CA HIS A 91 -27.25 -14.15 -23.33
C HIS A 91 -28.47 -14.90 -22.75
N SER A 92 -28.38 -16.21 -22.55
CA SER A 92 -29.46 -17.02 -21.97
C SER A 92 -29.42 -17.11 -20.43
N MET A 93 -28.35 -16.62 -19.78
CA MET A 93 -28.24 -16.59 -18.32
C MET A 93 -28.66 -15.24 -17.71
N GLU A 94 -28.72 -14.18 -18.52
CA GLU A 94 -29.16 -12.84 -18.09
C GLU A 94 -30.68 -12.74 -17.87
N ILE A 95 -31.47 -13.69 -18.39
CA ILE A 95 -32.93 -13.72 -18.24
C ILE A 95 -33.37 -14.46 -16.97
N GLU A 96 -32.61 -15.45 -16.49
CA GLU A 96 -32.96 -16.21 -15.27
C GLU A 96 -32.50 -15.53 -13.97
N ALA A 97 -31.50 -14.62 -14.02
CA ALA A 97 -31.06 -13.86 -12.86
C ALA A 97 -32.06 -12.79 -12.37
N ARG A 98 -33.17 -12.57 -13.10
CA ARG A 98 -34.24 -11.64 -12.71
C ARG A 98 -35.40 -12.26 -11.91
N MET A 99 -35.34 -13.56 -11.55
CA MET A 99 -36.47 -14.27 -10.92
C MET A 99 -36.22 -14.87 -9.53
N HIS A 100 -35.14 -14.55 -8.82
CA HIS A 100 -34.97 -14.97 -7.42
C HIS A 100 -34.45 -13.84 -6.52
N ASN A 101 -35.39 -12.98 -6.11
CA ASN A 101 -35.21 -12.09 -4.97
C ASN A 101 -35.65 -12.86 -3.70
N GLY A 102 -34.70 -13.17 -2.81
CA GLY A 102 -34.97 -14.00 -1.62
C GLY A 102 -33.95 -13.84 -0.50
N LYS A 103 -34.17 -12.81 0.33
CA LYS A 103 -33.89 -12.73 1.78
C LYS A 103 -32.48 -13.09 2.28
N ASN A 104 -31.70 -12.05 2.61
CA ASN A 104 -30.59 -12.13 3.56
C ASN A 104 -31.10 -11.83 4.99
N PRO A 105 -30.92 -12.72 6.00
CA PRO A 105 -31.51 -12.60 7.32
C PRO A 105 -30.51 -12.11 8.38
N TYR A 106 -30.09 -10.85 8.37
CA TYR A 106 -29.39 -10.23 9.51
C TYR A 106 -29.65 -8.72 9.58
N THR A 107 -30.84 -8.31 10.03
CA THR A 107 -31.07 -6.98 10.60
C THR A 107 -32.06 -7.07 11.76
N ASN A 108 -31.57 -6.85 12.98
CA ASN A 108 -32.39 -6.76 14.18
C ASN A 108 -32.94 -5.34 14.33
N THR A 109 -34.27 -5.27 14.35
CA THR A 109 -35.16 -4.37 15.11
C THR A 109 -34.61 -3.04 15.68
N ALA A 110 -35.10 -1.94 15.10
CA ALA A 110 -35.50 -0.75 15.86
C ALA A 110 -36.80 -0.20 15.26
N LYS A 111 -37.91 -0.40 15.98
CA LYS A 111 -39.19 0.29 15.72
C LYS A 111 -39.17 1.63 16.45
N SER A 112 -39.42 2.71 15.73
CA SER A 112 -39.88 3.98 16.30
C SER A 112 -40.75 4.72 15.30
N SER A 113 -42.00 4.92 15.72
CA SER A 113 -43.09 5.76 15.22
C SER A 113 -42.79 6.82 14.16
N ILE A 114 -43.61 6.77 13.10
CA ILE A 114 -43.84 7.83 12.12
C ILE A 114 -44.67 8.94 12.77
N HIS A 115 -44.18 10.19 12.69
CA HIS A 115 -45.02 11.37 12.78
C HIS A 115 -44.59 12.34 11.67
N ASP A 116 -45.56 12.68 10.81
CA ASP A 116 -45.45 13.64 9.72
C ASP A 116 -45.15 15.06 10.23
N SER A 117 -44.14 15.71 9.66
CA SER A 117 -44.12 17.17 9.53
C SER A 117 -43.28 17.59 8.34
N LYS A 118 -43.95 18.26 7.40
CA LYS A 118 -43.39 18.96 6.25
C LYS A 118 -42.43 20.05 6.73
N ASP A 119 -41.18 20.03 6.29
CA ASP A 119 -40.42 21.25 6.09
C ASP A 119 -39.39 21.07 4.98
N SER A 120 -39.52 21.94 3.98
CA SER A 120 -38.69 22.07 2.80
C SER A 120 -37.37 22.75 3.16
N GLN A 121 -36.26 22.02 3.10
CA GLN A 121 -34.92 22.62 3.05
C GLN A 121 -34.13 22.07 1.86
N THR A 122 -33.90 22.99 0.93
CA THR A 122 -33.10 22.92 -0.29
C THR A 122 -31.73 22.32 -0.01
N ARG A 123 -31.38 21.25 -0.74
CA ARG A 123 -30.26 20.38 -0.42
C ARG A 123 -29.30 20.41 -1.62
N GLN A 124 -28.18 21.13 -1.44
CA GLN A 124 -27.17 21.44 -2.46
C GLN A 124 -26.48 20.17 -3.01
N ILE A 125 -26.17 20.20 -4.30
CA ILE A 125 -25.51 19.13 -5.07
C ILE A 125 -24.00 19.26 -4.89
N GLY A 126 -23.36 18.24 -4.30
CA GLY A 126 -21.89 18.13 -4.22
C GLY A 126 -21.30 17.44 -5.45
N THR A 127 -20.19 17.95 -5.96
CA THR A 127 -19.38 17.38 -7.05
C THR A 127 -18.80 16.01 -6.66
N ILE A 128 -18.89 15.00 -7.54
CA ILE A 128 -18.26 13.69 -7.33
C ILE A 128 -16.73 13.87 -7.42
N LYS A 129 -16.04 13.78 -6.28
CA LYS A 129 -14.57 13.85 -6.23
C LYS A 129 -14.00 12.57 -6.85
N GLN A 130 -13.18 12.71 -7.90
CA GLN A 130 -12.50 11.58 -8.55
C GLN A 130 -11.63 10.83 -7.53
N LYS A 131 -11.73 9.50 -7.47
CA LYS A 131 -10.93 8.68 -6.56
C LYS A 131 -9.46 8.71 -6.98
N LYS A 132 -8.61 9.13 -6.05
CA LYS A 132 -7.16 9.29 -6.24
C LYS A 132 -6.46 7.94 -6.31
N LEU A 133 -5.37 7.88 -7.06
CA LEU A 133 -4.48 6.73 -7.08
C LEU A 133 -3.60 6.71 -5.82
N VAL A 134 -3.45 5.55 -5.20
CA VAL A 134 -2.62 5.38 -3.99
C VAL A 134 -1.81 4.10 -4.12
N TYR A 135 -0.49 4.20 -4.05
CA TYR A 135 0.40 3.03 -3.99
C TYR A 135 0.63 2.62 -2.55
N VAL A 136 0.50 1.32 -2.29
CA VAL A 136 0.56 0.76 -0.94
C VAL A 136 1.68 -0.26 -0.84
N SER A 137 2.74 0.05 -0.10
CA SER A 137 3.77 -0.95 0.24
C SER A 137 3.30 -1.81 1.40
N VAL A 138 3.45 -3.14 1.31
CA VAL A 138 2.79 -4.07 2.23
C VAL A 138 3.51 -4.30 3.56
N GLY A 139 4.72 -3.75 3.70
CA GLY A 139 5.50 -3.86 4.93
C GLY A 139 6.07 -5.27 5.11
N ASP A 140 6.41 -5.62 6.36
CA ASP A 140 6.94 -6.96 6.67
C ASP A 140 5.85 -8.02 6.56
N ILE A 141 6.03 -8.97 5.64
CA ILE A 141 5.07 -10.05 5.33
C ILE A 141 4.84 -11.02 6.50
N ASN A 142 5.69 -11.00 7.53
CA ASN A 142 5.50 -11.81 8.74
C ASN A 142 4.71 -11.06 9.82
N GLY A 143 4.39 -9.78 9.59
CA GLY A 143 3.58 -8.96 10.48
C GLY A 143 2.10 -8.95 10.09
N ILE A 144 1.36 -8.02 10.70
CA ILE A 144 -0.09 -7.87 10.48
C ILE A 144 -0.45 -7.19 9.15
N GLY A 145 0.52 -6.74 8.36
CA GLY A 145 0.24 -5.84 7.23
C GLY A 145 -0.69 -6.42 6.17
N LEU A 146 -0.50 -7.68 5.80
CA LEU A 146 -1.35 -8.37 4.83
C LEU A 146 -2.76 -8.61 5.36
N GLU A 147 -2.89 -8.81 6.67
CA GLU A 147 -4.19 -8.93 7.34
C GLU A 147 -4.95 -7.60 7.32
N LEU A 148 -4.27 -6.48 7.53
CA LEU A 148 -4.87 -5.14 7.40
C LEU A 148 -5.38 -4.89 5.98
N ILE A 149 -4.58 -5.24 4.96
CA ILE A 149 -4.95 -5.07 3.54
C ILE A 149 -6.20 -5.88 3.20
N LEU A 150 -6.20 -7.18 3.52
CA LEU A 150 -7.29 -8.09 3.17
C LEU A 150 -8.59 -7.72 3.89
N ARG A 151 -8.53 -7.36 5.18
CA ARG A 151 -9.72 -7.02 5.97
C ARG A 151 -10.38 -5.71 5.54
N ASN A 152 -9.60 -4.74 5.05
CA ASN A 152 -10.07 -3.35 4.89
C ASN A 152 -10.19 -2.90 3.42
N HIS A 153 -9.87 -3.74 2.44
CA HIS A 153 -9.88 -3.35 1.02
C HIS A 153 -11.19 -2.69 0.58
N ALA A 154 -12.33 -3.30 0.92
CA ALA A 154 -13.65 -2.80 0.51
C ALA A 154 -13.91 -1.37 1.02
N GLU A 155 -13.52 -1.06 2.25
CA GLU A 155 -13.64 0.30 2.82
C GLU A 155 -12.64 1.25 2.15
N ILE A 156 -11.39 0.84 1.99
CA ILE A 156 -10.33 1.67 1.37
C ILE A 156 -10.68 2.03 -0.08
N ALA A 157 -11.22 1.08 -0.83
CA ALA A 157 -11.66 1.28 -2.21
C ALA A 157 -12.80 2.31 -2.31
N THR A 158 -13.50 2.65 -1.21
CA THR A 158 -14.47 3.77 -1.19
C THR A 158 -13.79 5.14 -1.23
N TYR A 159 -12.57 5.26 -0.67
CA TYR A 159 -11.83 6.52 -0.56
C TYR A 159 -10.89 6.77 -1.75
N CYS A 160 -10.28 5.72 -2.30
CA CYS A 160 -9.24 5.82 -3.32
C CYS A 160 -9.24 4.62 -4.27
N LYS A 161 -8.32 4.63 -5.24
CA LYS A 161 -7.93 3.48 -6.05
C LYS A 161 -6.61 2.93 -5.50
N PRO A 162 -6.63 2.00 -4.53
CA PRO A 162 -5.40 1.44 -3.97
C PRO A 162 -4.76 0.45 -4.95
N ILE A 163 -3.44 0.55 -5.14
CA ILE A 163 -2.62 -0.48 -5.79
C ILE A 163 -1.63 -1.01 -4.76
N TYR A 164 -1.76 -2.29 -4.42
CA TYR A 164 -0.90 -2.94 -3.44
C TYR A 164 0.34 -3.50 -4.13
N CYS A 165 1.52 -3.04 -3.73
CA CYS A 165 2.80 -3.51 -4.26
C CYS A 165 3.17 -4.82 -3.58
N ILE A 166 2.64 -5.92 -4.13
CA ILE A 166 2.73 -7.27 -3.59
C ILE A 166 2.69 -8.29 -4.73
N ASP A 167 3.43 -9.38 -4.56
CA ASP A 167 3.33 -10.54 -5.42
C ASP A 167 2.09 -11.39 -5.10
N PHE A 168 1.47 -11.98 -6.12
CA PHE A 168 0.23 -12.75 -5.95
C PHE A 168 0.42 -13.99 -5.08
N GLU A 169 1.57 -14.68 -5.15
CA GLU A 169 1.84 -15.89 -4.36
C GLU A 169 1.86 -15.55 -2.85
N ILE A 170 2.49 -14.43 -2.49
CA ILE A 170 2.51 -13.94 -1.10
C ILE A 170 1.09 -13.56 -0.63
N LEU A 171 0.32 -12.88 -1.49
CA LEU A 171 -1.06 -12.49 -1.18
C LEU A 171 -1.94 -13.72 -0.94
N GLU A 172 -1.86 -14.71 -1.83
CA GLU A 172 -2.59 -15.97 -1.74
C GLU A 172 -2.20 -16.76 -0.48
N HIS A 173 -0.90 -16.87 -0.19
CA HIS A 173 -0.41 -17.49 1.05
C HIS A 173 -0.95 -16.79 2.29
N ALA A 174 -1.01 -15.46 2.31
CA ALA A 174 -1.57 -14.72 3.43
C ALA A 174 -3.08 -14.93 3.57
N ALA A 175 -3.82 -14.85 2.46
CA ALA A 175 -5.27 -15.05 2.44
C ALA A 175 -5.64 -16.46 2.95
N ASN A 176 -4.93 -17.50 2.50
CA ASN A 176 -5.11 -18.88 2.97
C ASN A 176 -4.83 -19.02 4.47
N LYS A 177 -3.72 -18.47 4.97
CA LYS A 177 -3.38 -18.53 6.41
C LYS A 177 -4.40 -17.83 7.29
N LEU A 178 -4.99 -16.74 6.80
CA LEU A 178 -5.96 -15.93 7.53
C LEU A 178 -7.41 -16.40 7.30
N SER A 179 -7.63 -17.38 6.41
CA SER A 179 -8.97 -17.80 5.97
C SER A 179 -9.81 -16.67 5.36
N PHE A 180 -9.17 -15.77 4.60
CA PHE A 180 -9.83 -14.72 3.83
C PHE A 180 -9.88 -15.06 2.34
N GLN A 181 -10.87 -14.51 1.65
CA GLN A 181 -10.89 -14.47 0.19
C GLN A 181 -10.20 -13.20 -0.28
N ILE A 182 -9.43 -13.29 -1.38
CA ILE A 182 -8.88 -12.11 -2.05
C ILE A 182 -10.04 -11.39 -2.75
N PRO A 183 -10.28 -10.09 -2.49
CA PRO A 183 -11.31 -9.33 -3.20
C PRO A 183 -11.05 -9.27 -4.70
N ASN A 184 -12.10 -9.48 -5.51
CA ASN A 184 -11.99 -9.53 -6.98
C ASN A 184 -11.64 -8.18 -7.62
N ASP A 185 -11.91 -7.08 -6.92
CA ASP A 185 -11.63 -5.71 -7.32
C ASP A 185 -10.29 -5.18 -6.78
N MET A 186 -9.49 -6.03 -6.14
CA MET A 186 -8.16 -5.69 -5.65
C MET A 186 -7.15 -5.55 -6.79
N TYR A 187 -6.49 -4.39 -6.84
CA TYR A 187 -5.38 -4.12 -7.78
C TYR A 187 -4.04 -4.36 -7.09
N ILE A 188 -3.19 -5.18 -7.70
CA ILE A 188 -1.82 -5.44 -7.22
C ILE A 188 -0.80 -5.06 -8.28
N HIS A 189 0.37 -4.63 -7.84
CA HIS A 189 1.57 -4.53 -8.66
C HIS A 189 2.59 -5.58 -8.19
N PRO A 190 2.95 -6.56 -9.03
CA PRO A 190 3.82 -7.66 -8.63
C PRO A 190 5.25 -7.20 -8.34
N LEU A 191 5.97 -8.02 -7.57
CA LEU A 191 7.40 -7.85 -7.32
C LEU A 191 8.20 -8.92 -8.07
N ASN A 192 9.48 -8.66 -8.34
CA ASN A 192 10.38 -9.71 -8.81
C ASN A 192 10.78 -10.62 -7.62
N MET A 193 10.14 -11.78 -7.54
CA MET A 193 10.37 -12.75 -6.44
C MET A 193 11.74 -13.40 -6.48
N GLN A 194 12.36 -13.51 -7.66
CA GLN A 194 13.64 -14.19 -7.85
C GLN A 194 14.80 -13.45 -7.18
N ASP A 195 14.66 -12.13 -6.98
CA ASP A 195 15.65 -11.30 -6.30
C ASP A 195 15.61 -11.47 -4.77
N ILE A 196 14.59 -12.15 -4.24
CA ILE A 196 14.29 -12.19 -2.80
C ILE A 196 14.27 -13.63 -2.27
N PHE A 197 13.68 -14.56 -3.02
CA PHE A 197 13.50 -15.95 -2.60
C PHE A 197 14.15 -16.92 -3.59
N GLU A 198 15.06 -17.75 -3.08
CA GLU A 198 15.46 -19.00 -3.73
C GLU A 198 14.36 -20.05 -3.51
N GLY A 199 13.38 -20.11 -4.41
CA GLY A 199 12.24 -21.05 -4.36
C GLY A 199 10.95 -20.43 -3.81
N GLU A 200 10.08 -21.28 -3.26
CA GLU A 200 8.72 -20.90 -2.82
C GLU A 200 8.75 -19.88 -1.66
N ALA A 201 7.91 -18.85 -1.79
CA ALA A 201 7.93 -17.75 -0.85
C ALA A 201 7.15 -18.09 0.43
N THR A 202 7.85 -18.16 1.55
CA THR A 202 7.25 -18.61 2.83
C THR A 202 6.99 -17.45 3.80
N ILE A 203 5.72 -17.26 4.17
CA ILE A 203 5.32 -16.42 5.31
C ILE A 203 5.57 -17.19 6.62
N LYS A 204 6.32 -16.58 7.54
CA LYS A 204 6.66 -17.10 8.87
C LYS A 204 6.13 -16.15 9.94
N PRO A 205 4.84 -16.26 10.33
CA PRO A 205 4.19 -15.32 11.22
C PRO A 205 5.00 -14.99 12.47
N GLY A 206 5.17 -13.69 12.74
CA GLY A 206 5.88 -13.18 13.91
C GLY A 206 7.39 -13.42 13.94
N GLN A 207 7.98 -14.03 12.91
CA GLN A 207 9.42 -14.28 12.86
C GLN A 207 10.16 -13.16 12.14
N ILE A 208 11.19 -12.63 12.79
CA ILE A 208 12.13 -11.70 12.18
C ILE A 208 13.06 -12.49 11.24
N CYS A 209 13.11 -12.15 9.95
CA CYS A 209 14.09 -12.74 9.04
C CYS A 209 14.55 -11.76 7.95
N ALA A 210 15.75 -11.99 7.41
CA ALA A 210 16.33 -11.15 6.36
C ALA A 210 15.46 -11.11 5.09
N LYS A 211 14.85 -12.24 4.70
CA LYS A 211 14.01 -12.32 3.50
C LYS A 211 12.74 -11.46 3.61
N SER A 212 12.07 -11.44 4.76
CA SER A 212 10.90 -10.56 4.96
C SER A 212 11.31 -9.09 5.02
N GLY A 213 12.46 -8.79 5.61
CA GLY A 213 13.09 -7.48 5.58
C GLY A 213 13.33 -6.98 4.15
N LEU A 214 14.02 -7.78 3.34
CA LEU A 214 14.29 -7.47 1.93
C LEU A 214 12.99 -7.31 1.13
N TYR A 215 12.01 -8.20 1.32
CA TYR A 215 10.72 -8.10 0.66
C TYR A 215 10.00 -6.80 0.96
N SER A 216 9.91 -6.45 2.25
CA SER A 216 9.25 -5.21 2.68
C SER A 216 9.93 -3.96 2.12
N PHE A 217 11.25 -3.99 2.00
CA PHE A 217 12.02 -2.93 1.37
C PHE A 217 11.74 -2.85 -0.14
N LYS A 218 11.73 -3.98 -0.85
CA LYS A 218 11.41 -4.02 -2.29
C LYS A 218 9.98 -3.57 -2.60
N SER A 219 9.02 -3.95 -1.76
CA SER A 219 7.63 -3.48 -1.84
C SER A 219 7.54 -1.96 -1.64
N PHE A 220 8.34 -1.42 -0.72
CA PHE A 220 8.44 0.02 -0.50
C PHE A 220 9.11 0.76 -1.66
N GLU A 221 10.23 0.25 -2.19
CA GLU A 221 10.92 0.85 -3.33
C GLU A 221 10.00 0.93 -4.56
N ILE A 222 9.33 -0.17 -4.92
CA ILE A 222 8.45 -0.15 -6.09
C ILE A 222 7.22 0.76 -5.89
N ALA A 223 6.63 0.76 -4.70
CA ALA A 223 5.51 1.66 -4.38
C ALA A 223 5.95 3.14 -4.46
N LEU A 224 7.15 3.44 -4.00
CA LEU A 224 7.74 4.78 -4.07
C LEU A 224 7.97 5.20 -5.53
N GLU A 225 8.63 4.38 -6.33
CA GLU A 225 8.94 4.74 -7.72
C GLU A 225 7.65 4.91 -8.55
N LEU A 226 6.65 4.04 -8.36
CA LEU A 226 5.34 4.19 -9.00
C LEU A 226 4.56 5.42 -8.50
N SER A 227 4.70 5.77 -7.22
CA SER A 227 4.14 7.00 -6.66
C SER A 227 4.74 8.24 -7.31
N ILE A 228 6.06 8.24 -7.56
CA ILE A 228 6.75 9.34 -8.25
C ILE A 228 6.30 9.39 -9.72
N GLU A 229 6.35 8.25 -10.41
CA GLU A 229 6.01 8.14 -11.84
C GLU A 229 4.59 8.64 -12.15
N HIS A 230 3.61 8.26 -11.31
CA HIS A 230 2.21 8.56 -11.53
C HIS A 230 1.69 9.76 -10.73
N ASN A 231 2.58 10.50 -10.08
CA ASN A 231 2.23 11.61 -9.22
C ASN A 231 1.14 11.24 -8.19
N ALA A 232 1.37 10.13 -7.48
CA ALA A 232 0.40 9.48 -6.61
C ALA A 232 0.88 9.38 -5.15
N CYS A 233 -0.08 9.32 -4.22
CA CYS A 233 0.24 9.21 -2.80
C CYS A 233 0.82 7.82 -2.44
N LEU A 234 1.72 7.80 -1.46
CA LEU A 234 2.33 6.58 -0.95
C LEU A 234 1.79 6.26 0.45
N VAL A 235 1.23 5.07 0.63
CA VAL A 235 0.93 4.52 1.96
C VAL A 235 1.89 3.38 2.25
N THR A 236 2.59 3.44 3.38
CA THR A 236 3.52 2.37 3.77
C THR A 236 3.00 1.63 5.00
N LEU A 237 2.84 0.31 4.91
CA LEU A 237 2.57 -0.52 6.09
C LEU A 237 3.85 -0.77 6.92
N PRO A 238 3.70 -1.23 8.18
CA PRO A 238 4.82 -1.32 9.11
C PRO A 238 5.93 -2.28 8.66
N ILE A 239 7.17 -1.89 8.97
CA ILE A 239 8.39 -2.69 8.72
C ILE A 239 9.07 -3.05 10.04
N HIS A 240 9.79 -4.16 10.06
CA HIS A 240 10.64 -4.51 11.19
C HIS A 240 12.08 -4.03 10.95
N LYS A 241 12.52 -3.01 11.70
CA LYS A 241 13.83 -2.35 11.47
C LYS A 241 15.01 -3.31 11.53
N TYR A 242 14.98 -4.27 12.47
CA TYR A 242 16.04 -5.28 12.56
C TYR A 242 16.00 -6.28 11.38
N ALA A 243 14.83 -6.53 10.78
CA ALA A 243 14.74 -7.38 9.60
C ALA A 243 15.39 -6.69 8.38
N TRP A 244 15.19 -5.37 8.23
CA TRP A 244 15.92 -4.55 7.26
C TRP A 244 17.44 -4.63 7.47
N GLN A 245 17.90 -4.49 8.72
CA GLN A 245 19.32 -4.63 9.05
C GLN A 245 19.88 -6.02 8.68
N LEU A 246 19.15 -7.09 9.01
CA LEU A 246 19.54 -8.47 8.65
C LEU A 246 19.58 -8.68 7.13
N ALA A 247 18.76 -7.93 6.37
CA ALA A 247 18.74 -7.92 4.92
C ALA A 247 19.86 -7.06 4.28
N GLY A 248 20.73 -6.43 5.09
CA GLY A 248 21.79 -5.55 4.60
C GLY A 248 21.31 -4.16 4.19
N ILE A 249 20.07 -3.77 4.52
CA ILE A 249 19.54 -2.43 4.24
C ILE A 249 20.15 -1.42 5.21
N GLN A 250 20.76 -0.37 4.67
CA GLN A 250 21.53 0.62 5.45
C GLN A 250 20.66 1.65 6.19
N TYR A 251 19.36 1.65 5.92
CA TYR A 251 18.41 2.59 6.49
C TYR A 251 17.67 1.96 7.67
N ALA A 252 17.48 2.74 8.74
CA ALA A 252 16.71 2.33 9.91
C ALA A 252 15.19 2.32 9.67
N GLY A 253 14.71 2.89 8.56
CA GLY A 253 13.30 2.89 8.19
C GLY A 253 12.97 3.85 7.05
N HIS A 254 11.68 3.94 6.70
CA HIS A 254 11.17 4.71 5.56
C HIS A 254 11.64 6.17 5.56
N THR A 255 11.46 6.92 6.64
CA THR A 255 11.79 8.36 6.66
C THR A 255 13.27 8.62 6.40
N GLN A 256 14.17 7.80 6.92
CA GLN A 256 15.61 7.95 6.69
C GLN A 256 15.96 7.66 5.22
N TYR A 257 15.36 6.62 4.63
CA TYR A 257 15.50 6.35 3.21
C TYR A 257 15.02 7.54 2.37
N LEU A 258 13.83 8.08 2.66
CA LEU A 258 13.24 9.17 1.91
C LEU A 258 14.08 10.46 1.98
N ARG A 259 14.62 10.79 3.18
CA ARG A 259 15.55 11.93 3.34
C ARG A 259 16.78 11.78 2.43
N HIS A 260 17.36 10.59 2.40
CA HIS A 260 18.50 10.28 1.54
C HIS A 260 18.11 10.32 0.04
N ARG A 261 17.00 9.69 -0.33
CA ARG A 261 16.54 9.58 -1.73
C ARG A 261 16.23 10.94 -2.36
N PHE A 262 15.67 11.85 -1.57
CA PHE A 262 15.25 13.19 -2.05
C PHE A 262 16.20 14.31 -1.64
N GLN A 263 17.26 14.01 -0.87
CA GLN A 263 18.19 15.02 -0.33
C GLN A 263 17.45 16.18 0.35
N LYS A 264 16.39 15.86 1.10
CA LYS A 264 15.49 16.83 1.70
C LYS A 264 15.06 16.40 3.10
N GLU A 265 14.97 17.36 4.00
CA GLU A 265 14.58 17.11 5.39
C GLU A 265 13.07 16.88 5.51
N ALA A 266 12.69 15.61 5.67
CA ALA A 266 11.32 15.23 5.97
C ALA A 266 10.90 15.76 7.34
N ILE A 267 9.72 16.38 7.41
CA ILE A 267 9.09 16.78 8.68
C ILE A 267 8.12 15.69 9.10
N MET A 268 8.31 15.16 10.30
CA MET A 268 7.45 14.14 10.87
C MET A 268 6.24 14.78 11.54
N MET A 269 5.04 14.40 11.11
CA MET A 269 3.79 14.82 11.74
C MET A 269 2.95 13.59 12.10
N LEU A 270 2.60 13.43 13.37
CA LEU A 270 1.74 12.35 13.84
C LEU A 270 0.38 12.86 14.29
N GLY A 271 -0.66 12.07 14.12
CA GLY A 271 -1.94 12.29 14.79
C GLY A 271 -3.14 11.93 13.95
N CYS A 272 -4.25 12.58 14.22
CA CYS A 272 -5.54 12.31 13.60
C CYS A 272 -6.35 13.60 13.51
N LYS A 273 -7.56 13.55 12.93
CA LYS A 273 -8.44 14.72 12.76
C LYS A 273 -8.65 15.52 14.05
N GLU A 274 -8.57 14.88 15.23
CA GLU A 274 -8.73 15.55 16.52
C GLU A 274 -7.52 16.38 16.91
N MET A 275 -6.30 15.95 16.55
CA MET A 275 -5.03 16.55 16.92
C MET A 275 -3.86 15.99 16.08
N PHE A 276 -3.07 16.87 15.49
CA PHE A 276 -1.77 16.58 14.87
C PHE A 276 -0.63 17.26 15.62
N VAL A 277 0.52 16.59 15.66
CA VAL A 277 1.76 17.06 16.26
C VAL A 277 2.87 16.88 15.24
N ALA A 278 3.47 17.98 14.79
CA ALA A 278 4.70 17.97 14.00
C ALA A 278 5.93 18.20 14.88
N LEU A 279 7.04 17.57 14.52
CA LEU A 279 8.26 17.55 15.32
C LEU A 279 9.36 18.38 14.65
N TYR A 280 9.93 19.34 15.41
CA TYR A 280 11.15 20.04 15.00
C TYR A 280 12.37 19.12 15.05
N THR A 281 12.47 18.30 16.10
CA THR A 281 13.46 17.22 16.22
C THR A 281 12.77 15.89 16.47
N ASP A 282 13.21 14.84 15.78
CA ASP A 282 12.65 13.49 15.88
C ASP A 282 13.55 12.55 16.70
N HIS A 283 14.32 11.66 16.07
CA HIS A 283 15.05 10.59 16.73
C HIS A 283 16.48 11.04 17.11
N ILE A 284 16.59 12.03 18.00
CA ILE A 284 17.87 12.49 18.57
C ILE A 284 17.91 12.33 20.09
N PRO A 285 19.10 12.18 20.72
CA PRO A 285 19.21 12.18 22.17
C PRO A 285 18.70 13.49 22.77
N LEU A 286 17.96 13.42 23.90
CA LEU A 286 17.40 14.60 24.57
C LEU A 286 18.49 15.65 24.90
N SER A 287 19.69 15.20 25.27
CA SER A 287 20.85 16.06 25.56
C SER A 287 21.34 16.87 24.36
N LYS A 288 20.88 16.58 23.13
CA LYS A 288 21.23 17.32 21.91
C LYS A 288 20.14 18.31 21.49
N VAL A 289 18.91 18.18 21.99
CA VAL A 289 17.75 18.98 21.55
C VAL A 289 18.01 20.48 21.72
N ALA A 290 18.41 20.95 22.90
CA ALA A 290 18.59 22.38 23.16
C ALA A 290 19.56 23.04 22.16
N SER A 291 20.69 22.36 21.87
CA SER A 291 21.69 22.87 20.93
C SER A 291 21.22 23.00 19.48
N THR A 292 20.08 22.38 19.13
CA THR A 292 19.48 22.50 17.80
C THR A 292 18.62 23.75 17.64
N ILE A 293 18.17 24.39 18.72
CA ILE A 293 17.35 25.61 18.66
C ILE A 293 18.23 26.77 18.21
N GLN A 294 18.33 26.93 16.90
CA GLN A 294 19.08 27.97 16.22
C GLN A 294 18.13 28.71 15.29
N LYS A 295 18.21 30.04 15.29
CA LYS A 295 17.26 30.93 14.62
C LYS A 295 17.06 30.56 13.15
N GLU A 296 18.15 30.36 12.41
CA GLU A 296 18.12 30.07 10.97
C GLU A 296 17.43 28.74 10.70
N ARG A 297 17.80 27.70 11.46
CA ARG A 297 17.25 26.34 11.30
C ARG A 297 15.78 26.27 11.71
N LEU A 298 15.41 26.94 12.80
CA LEU A 298 14.03 26.97 13.28
C LEU A 298 13.12 27.76 12.34
N LEU A 299 13.58 28.90 11.84
CA LEU A 299 12.84 29.68 10.86
C LEU A 299 12.64 28.90 9.55
N GLN A 300 13.67 28.19 9.07
CA GLN A 300 13.53 27.33 7.89
C GLN A 300 12.52 26.20 8.14
N PHE A 301 12.52 25.59 9.33
CA PHE A 301 11.53 24.58 9.68
C PHE A 301 10.09 25.14 9.65
N PHE A 302 9.83 26.34 10.19
CA PHE A 302 8.51 26.95 10.11
C PHE A 302 8.08 27.23 8.67
N LYS A 303 8.99 27.70 7.82
CA LYS A 303 8.73 27.89 6.38
C LYS A 303 8.37 26.59 5.68
N ASP A 304 9.19 25.56 5.87
CA ASP A 304 8.99 24.24 5.27
C ASP A 304 7.68 23.60 5.75
N PHE A 305 7.38 23.71 7.05
CA PHE A 305 6.14 23.21 7.63
C PHE A 305 4.93 23.96 7.07
N TYR A 306 4.96 25.29 7.10
CA TYR A 306 3.85 26.12 6.62
C TYR A 306 3.56 25.83 5.15
N HIS A 307 4.61 25.77 4.32
CA HIS A 307 4.47 25.45 2.90
C HIS A 307 3.85 24.07 2.70
N ALA A 308 4.45 23.02 3.28
CA ALA A 308 3.95 21.65 3.12
C ALA A 308 2.52 21.47 3.66
N TYR A 309 2.20 22.06 4.81
CA TYR A 309 0.86 21.96 5.41
C TYR A 309 -0.19 22.73 4.60
N SER A 310 0.16 23.93 4.11
CA SER A 310 -0.75 24.74 3.29
C SER A 310 -1.10 24.04 1.99
N LEU A 311 -0.14 23.40 1.32
CA LEU A 311 -0.38 22.58 0.12
C LEU A 311 -1.40 21.46 0.37
N LEU A 312 -1.44 20.88 1.57
CA LEU A 312 -2.35 19.77 1.90
C LEU A 312 -3.77 20.21 2.28
N PHE A 313 -3.94 21.40 2.85
CA PHE A 313 -5.19 21.76 3.54
C PHE A 313 -5.77 23.10 3.17
N MET A 314 -5.01 23.99 2.52
CA MET A 314 -5.53 25.28 2.10
C MET A 314 -6.06 25.20 0.68
N PRO A 315 -7.26 25.76 0.40
CA PRO A 315 -7.78 25.85 -0.95
C PRO A 315 -6.89 26.78 -1.80
N THR A 316 -6.72 26.45 -3.07
CA THR A 316 -5.97 27.31 -4.00
C THR A 316 -6.74 28.61 -4.26
N GLN A 317 -6.06 29.66 -4.71
CA GLN A 317 -6.71 30.93 -5.07
C GLN A 317 -7.77 30.76 -6.18
N GLU A 318 -7.63 29.75 -7.05
CA GLU A 318 -8.62 29.39 -8.07
C GLU A 318 -9.92 28.84 -7.47
N GLU A 319 -9.85 28.03 -6.41
CA GLU A 319 -11.05 27.52 -5.72
C GLU A 319 -11.78 28.64 -4.95
N GLN A 320 -11.06 29.66 -4.50
CA GLN A 320 -11.66 30.84 -3.86
C GLN A 320 -12.32 31.78 -4.89
N THR A 321 -11.77 31.89 -6.10
CA THR A 321 -12.35 32.69 -7.20
C THR A 321 -13.52 31.98 -7.87
N LEU A 322 -13.53 30.65 -7.98
CA LEU A 322 -14.68 29.89 -8.50
C LEU A 322 -15.94 30.03 -7.64
N LYS A 323 -15.80 30.22 -6.31
CA LYS A 323 -16.94 30.54 -5.43
C LYS A 323 -17.58 31.89 -5.73
N ASN A 324 -16.85 32.81 -6.36
CA ASN A 324 -17.31 34.17 -6.64
C ASN A 324 -17.83 34.37 -8.08
N ASN A 325 -17.54 33.45 -9.01
CA ASN A 325 -17.74 33.69 -10.45
C ASN A 325 -18.53 32.61 -11.22
N THR A 326 -19.53 31.95 -10.64
CA THR A 326 -20.49 31.17 -11.45
C THR A 326 -21.63 32.02 -12.00
N LYS A 327 -21.36 32.81 -13.05
CA LYS A 327 -22.32 33.22 -14.10
C LYS A 327 -21.55 33.49 -15.41
N HIS A 328 -22.00 32.85 -16.51
CA HIS A 328 -21.50 32.94 -17.91
C HIS A 328 -20.17 32.21 -18.19
N ASP A 329 -19.93 31.52 -19.31
CA ASP A 329 -20.68 31.10 -20.50
C ASP A 329 -19.85 29.94 -21.13
N LEU A 330 -20.46 28.91 -21.73
CA LEU A 330 -19.75 27.77 -22.32
C LEU A 330 -20.19 27.61 -23.78
N SER A 331 -19.25 27.84 -24.72
CA SER A 331 -19.42 27.44 -26.12
C SER A 331 -18.29 26.49 -26.55
N SER A 332 -18.74 25.50 -27.31
CA SER A 332 -18.11 24.24 -27.71
C SER A 332 -17.00 24.34 -28.77
N LYS A 333 -16.11 23.32 -28.81
CA LYS A 333 -15.67 22.61 -30.03
C LYS A 333 -14.84 21.36 -29.72
N SER A 334 -14.98 20.34 -30.57
CA SER A 334 -14.17 19.10 -30.70
C SER A 334 -13.87 18.91 -32.21
N PRO A 335 -13.23 17.83 -32.73
CA PRO A 335 -12.39 16.76 -32.15
C PRO A 335 -11.10 16.50 -32.99
N HIS A 336 -10.27 15.50 -32.64
CA HIS A 336 -9.57 14.65 -33.64
C HIS A 336 -9.15 13.28 -33.05
N GLU A 337 -9.49 12.21 -33.78
CA GLU A 337 -9.13 10.79 -33.55
C GLU A 337 -7.83 10.41 -34.26
N ILE A 338 -7.09 9.44 -33.70
CA ILE A 338 -6.03 8.68 -34.40
C ILE A 338 -6.19 7.17 -34.10
N GLN A 339 -6.02 6.34 -35.13
CA GLN A 339 -6.23 4.88 -35.15
C GLN A 339 -5.02 4.06 -34.64
N PRO A 340 -5.20 2.78 -34.23
CA PRO A 340 -4.12 1.90 -33.80
C PRO A 340 -3.72 0.83 -34.84
N GLU A 341 -2.42 0.58 -34.97
CA GLU A 341 -1.85 -0.58 -35.67
C GLU A 341 -1.14 -1.56 -34.72
N SER A 342 -0.88 -2.75 -35.28
CA SER A 342 -0.79 -4.09 -34.71
C SER A 342 0.52 -4.50 -34.01
N LEU A 343 0.41 -5.43 -33.04
CA LEU A 343 1.51 -6.30 -32.60
C LEU A 343 1.03 -7.76 -32.48
N GLN A 344 1.71 -8.67 -33.17
CA GLN A 344 1.56 -10.12 -33.11
C GLN A 344 2.79 -10.77 -32.45
N ASN A 345 2.52 -11.88 -31.75
CA ASN A 345 3.41 -12.98 -31.32
C ASN A 345 4.18 -12.83 -30.00
N LEU A 346 3.69 -13.47 -28.93
CA LEU A 346 4.48 -14.03 -27.82
C LEU A 346 3.69 -15.16 -27.09
N SER A 347 4.43 -16.09 -26.47
CA SER A 347 4.05 -17.46 -26.10
C SER A 347 3.23 -17.61 -24.79
N SER A 348 2.74 -18.83 -24.56
CA SER A 348 1.52 -19.20 -23.80
C SER A 348 1.58 -19.22 -22.26
N ASN A 349 2.50 -18.52 -21.60
CA ASN A 349 2.41 -18.26 -20.15
C ASN A 349 2.43 -16.75 -19.79
N THR A 350 2.95 -15.90 -20.67
CA THR A 350 2.85 -14.43 -20.56
C THR A 350 1.40 -13.94 -20.78
N LEU A 351 0.59 -14.74 -21.49
CA LEU A 351 -0.81 -14.44 -21.84
C LEU A 351 -1.79 -14.35 -20.66
N LYS A 352 -1.48 -14.89 -19.48
CA LYS A 352 -2.31 -14.64 -18.27
C LYS A 352 -1.92 -13.35 -17.55
N GLN A 353 -0.65 -12.96 -17.64
CA GLN A 353 -0.06 -11.82 -16.92
C GLN A 353 -0.26 -10.51 -17.70
N ASP A 354 -0.07 -10.53 -19.03
CA ASP A 354 -0.23 -9.37 -19.90
C ASP A 354 -1.71 -9.04 -20.22
N LEU A 355 -2.56 -10.06 -20.29
CA LEU A 355 -4.00 -9.89 -20.56
C LEU A 355 -4.74 -9.26 -19.37
N ILE A 356 -4.18 -9.38 -18.18
CA ILE A 356 -4.62 -8.66 -16.98
C ILE A 356 -4.00 -7.26 -17.04
N ASN A 357 -2.67 -7.09 -17.10
CA ASN A 357 -2.03 -5.77 -16.93
C ASN A 357 -2.33 -4.74 -18.03
N ALA A 358 -2.25 -5.09 -19.32
CA ALA A 358 -2.45 -4.13 -20.41
C ALA A 358 -3.93 -3.76 -20.61
N LYS A 359 -4.87 -4.64 -20.23
CA LYS A 359 -6.31 -4.33 -20.23
C LYS A 359 -6.75 -3.65 -18.95
N LEU A 360 -6.05 -3.81 -17.82
CA LEU A 360 -6.43 -3.24 -16.53
C LEU A 360 -6.02 -1.77 -16.42
N VAL A 361 -4.79 -1.42 -16.82
CA VAL A 361 -4.35 -0.01 -16.89
C VAL A 361 -5.12 0.74 -17.98
N LYS A 362 -5.34 0.11 -19.14
CA LYS A 362 -6.13 0.71 -20.22
C LYS A 362 -7.63 0.79 -19.89
N ARG A 363 -8.21 -0.13 -19.11
CA ARG A 363 -9.59 -0.02 -18.58
C ARG A 363 -9.73 1.08 -17.52
N LEU A 364 -8.75 1.22 -16.62
CA LEU A 364 -8.75 2.28 -15.61
C LEU A 364 -8.71 3.68 -16.24
N LEU A 365 -8.10 3.80 -17.44
CA LEU A 365 -8.10 5.01 -18.26
C LEU A 365 -9.29 5.10 -19.23
N TYR A 366 -9.91 3.98 -19.63
CA TYR A 366 -11.09 3.96 -20.54
C TYR A 366 -12.45 4.08 -19.84
N ASP A 367 -12.58 3.72 -18.56
CA ASP A 367 -13.84 3.86 -17.79
C ASP A 367 -14.28 5.33 -17.63
N GLU A 368 -13.39 6.30 -17.92
CA GLU A 368 -13.75 7.71 -18.04
C GLU A 368 -14.78 7.96 -19.16
N LYS A 369 -14.78 7.19 -20.25
CA LYS A 369 -15.73 7.36 -21.36
C LYS A 369 -17.11 6.75 -21.12
N ASN A 370 -17.19 5.60 -20.45
CA ASN A 370 -18.48 4.92 -20.20
C ASN A 370 -19.28 5.52 -19.03
N SER A 371 -18.63 6.26 -18.14
CA SER A 371 -19.30 6.98 -17.05
C SER A 371 -20.19 8.15 -17.52
N ILE A 372 -20.07 8.56 -18.78
CA ILE A 372 -20.89 9.61 -19.39
C ILE A 372 -22.28 9.07 -19.79
N GLU A 373 -22.41 7.79 -20.19
CA GLU A 373 -23.68 7.21 -20.67
C GLU A 373 -24.61 6.71 -19.55
N GLN A 374 -24.08 6.44 -18.35
CA GLN A 374 -24.92 6.00 -17.21
C GLN A 374 -25.50 7.16 -16.38
N LYS A 375 -25.17 8.42 -16.72
CA LYS A 375 -25.67 9.62 -16.02
C LYS A 375 -27.18 9.87 -16.16
N GLU A 376 -27.88 9.21 -17.07
CA GLU A 376 -29.31 9.49 -17.33
C GLU A 376 -30.31 8.62 -16.55
N LYS A 377 -29.88 7.63 -15.74
CA LYS A 377 -30.81 6.66 -15.13
C LYS A 377 -30.80 6.50 -13.61
N LEU A 378 -29.96 7.24 -12.89
CA LEU A 378 -29.88 7.18 -11.41
C LEU A 378 -30.28 8.49 -10.74
N GLN A 379 -31.26 9.18 -11.34
CA GLN A 379 -31.76 10.49 -10.92
C GLN A 379 -32.68 10.44 -9.69
N ASP A 380 -33.05 9.26 -9.19
CA ASP A 380 -33.95 9.13 -8.05
C ASP A 380 -33.28 8.41 -6.86
N SER A 381 -33.21 9.16 -5.76
CA SER A 381 -32.76 8.78 -4.42
C SER A 381 -31.24 8.70 -4.20
N MET A 382 -30.70 9.65 -3.43
CA MET A 382 -29.92 9.41 -2.20
C MET A 382 -29.09 10.65 -1.85
N GLN A 383 -29.34 11.19 -0.66
CA GLN A 383 -28.72 12.42 -0.18
C GLN A 383 -28.49 12.27 1.33
N HIS A 384 -27.23 12.10 1.76
CA HIS A 384 -26.74 12.50 3.09
C HIS A 384 -25.21 12.37 3.22
N ASN A 385 -24.63 13.34 3.94
CA ASN A 385 -23.27 13.44 4.51
C ASN A 385 -22.14 14.00 3.64
N LEU A 386 -22.04 15.35 3.61
CA LEU A 386 -20.80 16.09 3.41
C LEU A 386 -20.43 16.77 4.73
N VAL A 387 -19.23 16.46 5.24
CA VAL A 387 -18.64 17.10 6.43
C VAL A 387 -18.30 18.54 6.07
N SER A 388 -18.73 19.49 6.90
CA SER A 388 -18.41 20.91 6.81
C SER A 388 -16.90 21.13 6.83
N GLN A 389 -16.34 21.73 5.78
CA GLN A 389 -14.99 22.29 5.81
C GLN A 389 -14.96 23.36 6.89
N ASP A 390 -14.17 23.12 7.93
CA ASP A 390 -14.05 23.98 9.09
C ASP A 390 -13.34 25.28 8.68
N THR A 391 -14.11 26.36 8.56
CA THR A 391 -13.65 27.69 8.09
C THR A 391 -12.85 28.45 9.17
N ARG A 392 -12.24 27.74 10.12
CA ARG A 392 -11.40 28.36 11.15
C ARG A 392 -10.07 28.79 10.54
N GLU A 393 -9.68 30.02 10.83
CA GLU A 393 -8.35 30.55 10.53
C GLU A 393 -7.28 29.56 11.02
N LEU A 394 -6.35 29.17 10.15
CA LEU A 394 -5.32 28.18 10.47
C LEU A 394 -4.47 28.68 11.62
N LYS A 395 -4.56 28.02 12.78
CA LYS A 395 -3.73 28.31 13.96
C LYS A 395 -2.89 27.10 14.32
N ILE A 396 -1.57 27.29 14.26
CA ILE A 396 -0.55 26.29 14.59
C ILE A 396 0.01 26.65 15.97
N ALA A 397 -0.29 25.84 16.99
CA ALA A 397 0.24 26.05 18.33
C ALA A 397 1.73 25.63 18.38
N VAL A 398 2.63 26.54 18.75
CA VAL A 398 4.05 26.20 18.89
C VAL A 398 4.39 26.01 20.37
N LEU A 399 5.03 24.89 20.71
CA LEU A 399 5.45 24.62 22.07
C LEU A 399 6.81 25.26 22.36
N GLY A 400 7.00 25.67 23.60
CA GLY A 400 8.32 25.94 24.15
C GLY A 400 9.20 24.69 24.23
N LEU A 401 10.50 24.91 24.30
CA LEU A 401 11.46 23.87 24.64
C LEU A 401 11.46 23.62 26.16
N ASN A 402 11.57 24.70 26.93
CA ASN A 402 11.78 24.60 28.38
C ASN A 402 10.44 24.50 29.13
N PRO A 403 10.45 23.98 30.36
CA PRO A 403 9.30 24.08 31.25
C PRO A 403 8.82 25.54 31.36
N HIS A 404 7.49 25.72 31.39
CA HIS A 404 6.86 27.04 31.45
C HIS A 404 7.30 28.01 30.32
N ALA A 405 7.74 27.47 29.18
CA ALA A 405 8.30 28.26 28.07
C ALA A 405 9.45 29.19 28.51
N GLY A 406 10.30 28.68 29.40
CA GLY A 406 11.50 29.37 29.87
C GLY A 406 11.25 30.39 30.98
N ASP A 407 9.99 30.69 31.33
CA ASP A 407 9.59 31.63 32.39
C ASP A 407 10.38 32.96 32.32
N ASN A 408 10.27 33.65 31.17
CA ASN A 408 11.01 34.88 30.86
C ASN A 408 12.54 34.77 30.90
N GLY A 409 13.09 33.56 30.86
CA GLY A 409 14.53 33.31 30.90
C GLY A 409 15.01 32.62 32.16
N VAL A 410 14.17 32.44 33.18
CA VAL A 410 14.54 31.80 34.45
C VAL A 410 14.88 30.32 34.25
N LEU A 411 14.21 29.64 33.32
CA LEU A 411 14.33 28.20 33.08
C LEU A 411 15.00 27.85 31.74
N GLY A 412 15.75 28.78 31.16
CA GLY A 412 16.38 28.64 29.84
C GLY A 412 16.04 29.82 28.92
N HIS A 413 16.74 29.94 27.80
CA HIS A 413 16.63 31.11 26.91
C HIS A 413 16.21 30.77 25.48
N GLU A 414 16.17 29.48 25.15
CA GLU A 414 15.83 28.95 23.83
C GLU A 414 14.44 29.39 23.38
N ASP A 415 13.48 29.51 24.31
CA ASP A 415 12.11 29.96 24.03
C ASP A 415 12.06 31.39 23.47
N ARG A 416 13.04 32.24 23.80
CA ARG A 416 13.13 33.59 23.21
C ARG A 416 13.45 33.53 21.70
N ILE A 417 14.24 32.54 21.29
CA ILE A 417 14.54 32.28 19.87
C ILE A 417 13.28 31.76 19.18
N ILE A 418 12.51 30.90 19.84
CA ILE A 418 11.22 30.39 19.32
C ILE A 418 10.24 31.55 19.10
N ASP A 419 10.05 32.41 20.11
CA ASP A 419 9.21 33.61 20.01
C ASP A 419 9.64 34.55 18.88
N GLU A 420 10.96 34.77 18.73
CA GLU A 420 11.50 35.60 17.65
C GLU A 420 11.20 35.00 16.27
N CYS A 421 11.44 33.70 16.09
CA CYS A 421 11.13 33.00 14.84
C CYS A 421 9.64 33.03 14.50
N ILE A 422 8.75 32.91 15.50
CA ILE A 422 7.29 33.00 15.32
C ILE A 422 6.89 34.38 14.80
N LYS A 423 7.45 35.46 15.38
CA LYS A 423 7.18 36.83 14.91
C LYS A 423 7.60 37.00 13.45
N ILE A 424 8.82 36.60 13.12
CA ILE A 424 9.38 36.73 11.77
C ILE A 424 8.51 35.97 10.76
N ILE A 425 8.14 34.70 11.04
CA ILE A 425 7.37 33.92 10.07
C ILE A 425 5.95 34.44 9.89
N ASN A 426 5.29 34.91 10.96
CA ASN A 426 3.96 35.51 10.85
C ASN A 426 4.00 36.84 10.08
N GLU A 427 5.04 37.66 10.29
CA GLU A 427 5.26 38.88 9.49
C GLU A 427 5.48 38.55 8.00
N GLU A 428 6.27 37.52 7.69
CA GLU A 428 6.48 37.06 6.31
C GLU A 428 5.19 36.51 5.66
N ILE A 429 4.36 35.80 6.43
CA ILE A 429 3.07 35.28 5.95
C ILE A 429 2.02 36.41 5.82
N GLY A 430 2.12 37.46 6.62
CA GLY A 430 1.14 38.55 6.70
C GLY A 430 -0.10 38.20 7.53
N SER A 431 -0.07 37.12 8.33
CA SER A 431 -1.14 36.74 9.24
C SER A 431 -0.61 35.97 10.45
N GLU A 432 -1.38 35.97 11.55
CA GLU A 432 -1.02 35.31 12.80
C GLU A 432 -1.36 33.80 12.73
N VAL A 433 -0.51 33.03 12.04
CA VAL A 433 -0.70 31.58 11.84
C VAL A 433 -0.05 30.77 12.97
N PHE A 434 1.20 31.09 13.31
CA PHE A 434 1.96 30.43 14.38
C PHE A 434 1.67 31.11 15.71
N ILE A 435 1.12 30.35 16.66
CA ILE A 435 0.60 30.89 17.92
C ILE A 435 1.47 30.47 19.10
N GLY A 436 2.15 31.47 19.66
CA GLY A 436 2.80 31.47 20.97
C GLY A 436 3.99 30.53 21.12
N THR A 437 4.72 30.70 22.22
CA THR A 437 5.62 29.67 22.76
C THR A 437 4.91 29.06 23.97
N ILE A 438 4.03 28.10 23.73
CA ILE A 438 3.12 27.56 24.74
C ILE A 438 3.89 26.58 25.64
N ALA A 439 3.73 26.73 26.96
CA ALA A 439 4.34 25.82 27.92
C ALA A 439 3.88 24.36 27.67
N PRO A 440 4.81 23.39 27.46
CA PRO A 440 4.46 22.03 27.04
C PRO A 440 3.46 21.29 27.94
N ASP A 441 3.51 21.53 29.24
CA ASP A 441 2.64 20.92 30.26
C ASP A 441 1.19 21.42 30.17
N SER A 442 0.99 22.65 29.71
CA SER A 442 -0.34 23.25 29.50
C SER A 442 -0.84 23.14 28.06
N ALA A 443 0.04 22.82 27.10
CA ALA A 443 -0.25 22.88 25.67
C ALA A 443 -1.45 22.01 25.24
N PHE A 444 -1.59 20.82 25.84
CA PHE A 444 -2.57 19.80 25.40
C PHE A 444 -3.85 19.72 26.25
N ILE A 445 -4.09 20.69 27.13
CA ILE A 445 -5.32 20.72 27.94
C ILE A 445 -6.56 20.80 27.02
N PRO A 446 -7.75 20.32 27.47
CA PRO A 446 -8.95 20.28 26.63
C PRO A 446 -9.35 21.63 26.02
N HIS A 447 -9.07 22.75 26.69
CA HIS A 447 -9.32 24.09 26.16
C HIS A 447 -8.46 24.36 24.91
N ASN A 448 -7.14 24.15 25.01
CA ASN A 448 -6.21 24.37 23.90
C ASN A 448 -6.48 23.41 22.72
N ARG A 449 -6.82 22.14 22.97
CA ARG A 449 -7.17 21.18 21.88
C ARG A 449 -8.50 21.47 21.18
N LYS A 450 -9.36 22.33 21.77
CA LYS A 450 -10.53 22.88 21.05
C LYS A 450 -10.11 24.00 20.12
N GLN A 451 -9.16 24.84 20.55
CA GLN A 451 -8.67 25.98 19.80
C GLN A 451 -7.70 25.59 18.68
N TYR A 452 -6.78 24.65 18.95
CA TYR A 452 -5.73 24.23 18.04
C TYR A 452 -5.89 22.76 17.66
N LYS A 453 -5.67 22.48 16.38
CA LYS A 453 -5.64 21.12 15.82
C LYS A 453 -4.25 20.66 15.41
N VAL A 454 -3.31 21.60 15.27
CA VAL A 454 -1.94 21.33 14.87
C VAL A 454 -1.02 21.94 15.92
N PHE A 455 -0.10 21.13 16.41
CA PHE A 455 0.90 21.50 17.40
C PHE A 455 2.30 21.27 16.82
N LEU A 456 3.24 22.18 17.07
CA LEU A 456 4.65 22.01 16.76
C LEU A 456 5.43 21.80 18.05
N ALA A 457 5.94 20.58 18.24
CA ALA A 457 6.74 20.21 19.38
C ALA A 457 8.24 20.32 19.05
N MET A 458 9.02 20.90 19.97
CA MET A 458 10.46 21.07 19.77
C MET A 458 11.22 19.73 19.79
N TYR A 459 10.66 18.70 20.43
CA TYR A 459 11.22 17.35 20.48
C TYR A 459 10.14 16.27 20.56
N HIS A 460 10.55 15.04 20.26
CA HIS A 460 9.68 13.87 20.14
C HIS A 460 8.72 13.68 21.32
N ASP A 461 9.24 13.58 22.55
CA ASP A 461 8.42 13.18 23.70
C ASP A 461 7.48 14.28 24.21
N SER A 462 7.80 15.58 24.02
CA SER A 462 6.90 16.65 24.44
C SER A 462 5.59 16.67 23.66
N GLY A 463 5.63 16.26 22.40
CA GLY A 463 4.45 16.20 21.54
C GLY A 463 3.79 14.83 21.47
N LEU A 464 4.59 13.76 21.36
CA LEU A 464 4.04 12.43 21.08
C LEU A 464 3.51 11.70 22.31
N ALA A 465 4.05 11.96 23.51
CA ALA A 465 3.50 11.38 24.74
C ALA A 465 2.01 11.75 24.96
N PRO A 466 1.61 13.05 24.91
CA PRO A 466 0.20 13.41 25.04
C PRO A 466 -0.65 12.95 23.85
N LEU A 467 -0.10 12.96 22.63
CA LEU A 467 -0.81 12.43 21.46
C LEU A 467 -1.16 10.95 21.64
N LYS A 468 -0.19 10.12 22.02
CA LYS A 468 -0.40 8.68 22.19
C LYS A 468 -1.29 8.38 23.40
N ALA A 469 -1.19 9.13 24.49
CA ALA A 469 -2.09 8.98 25.63
C ALA A 469 -3.57 9.20 25.25
N LEU A 470 -3.85 10.08 24.27
CA LEU A 470 -5.22 10.43 23.87
C LEU A 470 -5.73 9.66 22.65
N TYR A 471 -4.86 9.35 21.69
CA TYR A 471 -5.24 8.95 20.33
C TYR A 471 -4.38 7.83 19.73
N PHE A 472 -3.76 6.98 20.56
CA PHE A 472 -2.86 5.91 20.11
C PHE A 472 -3.40 5.12 18.90
N ASP A 473 -4.61 4.58 19.00
CA ASP A 473 -5.17 3.68 17.97
C ASP A 473 -5.55 4.38 16.66
N LYS A 474 -5.71 5.71 16.69
CA LYS A 474 -6.14 6.53 15.54
C LYS A 474 -5.00 7.27 14.85
N SER A 475 -3.88 7.44 15.56
CA SER A 475 -2.75 8.23 15.10
C SER A 475 -2.16 7.64 13.81
N ILE A 476 -1.88 8.50 12.84
CA ILE A 476 -1.10 8.19 11.63
C ILE A 476 0.18 9.00 11.64
N ASN A 477 1.17 8.58 10.86
CA ASN A 477 2.40 9.31 10.61
C ASN A 477 2.40 9.82 9.17
N VAL A 478 2.61 11.12 9.02
CA VAL A 478 2.70 11.84 7.74
C VAL A 478 4.11 12.39 7.60
N SER A 479 4.78 12.07 6.50
CA SER A 479 6.08 12.65 6.14
C SER A 479 5.86 13.86 5.24
N LEU A 480 5.98 15.05 5.82
CA LEU A 480 5.86 16.34 5.12
C LEU A 480 7.22 16.79 4.57
N ASN A 481 7.18 17.84 3.73
CA ASN A 481 8.35 18.47 3.12
C ASN A 481 9.13 17.56 2.16
N LEU A 482 8.50 16.50 1.64
CA LEU A 482 9.05 15.65 0.58
C LEU A 482 8.26 15.88 -0.71
N PRO A 483 8.86 15.65 -1.90
CA PRO A 483 8.18 15.72 -3.21
C PRO A 483 7.20 14.56 -3.45
N ILE A 484 6.83 13.86 -2.38
CA ILE A 484 5.80 12.83 -2.35
C ILE A 484 5.01 13.00 -1.05
N LEU A 485 3.72 12.69 -1.08
CA LEU A 485 2.94 12.55 0.15
C LEU A 485 3.00 11.11 0.63
N ARG A 486 3.78 10.87 1.68
CA ARG A 486 3.87 9.56 2.34
C ARG A 486 3.12 9.54 3.66
N ILE A 487 2.28 8.53 3.84
CA ILE A 487 1.51 8.28 5.07
C ILE A 487 1.75 6.85 5.55
N SER A 488 1.72 6.65 6.86
CA SER A 488 1.71 5.31 7.44
C SER A 488 0.87 5.24 8.71
N PRO A 489 0.39 4.04 9.08
CA PRO A 489 -0.06 3.79 10.43
C PRO A 489 1.05 4.09 11.46
N ASP A 490 0.68 4.41 12.70
CA ASP A 490 1.59 4.71 13.83
C ASP A 490 1.87 3.48 14.73
N HIS A 491 1.42 2.29 14.30
CA HIS A 491 1.73 1.03 14.97
C HIS A 491 2.88 0.27 14.27
N GLY A 492 3.49 -0.67 14.99
CA GLY A 492 4.51 -1.57 14.46
C GLY A 492 3.95 -2.76 13.68
N THR A 493 4.79 -3.75 13.41
CA THR A 493 4.42 -4.98 12.69
C THR A 493 3.55 -5.94 13.50
N CYS A 494 3.45 -5.75 14.82
CA CYS A 494 2.66 -6.58 15.74
C CYS A 494 2.89 -8.08 15.53
N PHE A 495 4.17 -8.48 15.51
CA PHE A 495 4.59 -9.88 15.30
C PHE A 495 3.97 -10.87 16.28
N ASP A 496 3.70 -10.41 17.51
CA ASP A 496 2.99 -11.16 18.54
C ASP A 496 1.52 -11.44 18.21
N LYS A 497 0.91 -10.68 17.29
CA LYS A 497 -0.50 -10.82 16.86
C LYS A 497 -0.67 -11.36 15.44
N ALA A 498 0.38 -11.34 14.62
CA ALA A 498 0.31 -11.68 13.21
C ALA A 498 -0.26 -13.09 12.96
N TYR A 499 -1.24 -13.20 12.06
CA TYR A 499 -1.84 -14.46 11.59
C TYR A 499 -2.50 -15.34 12.66
N LYS A 500 -2.95 -14.75 13.77
CA LYS A 500 -3.68 -15.47 14.82
C LYS A 500 -5.19 -15.29 14.63
N MET A 501 -5.96 -16.38 14.66
CA MET A 501 -7.41 -16.33 14.42
C MET A 501 -8.20 -15.48 15.44
N SER A 502 -7.68 -15.33 16.67
CA SER A 502 -8.33 -14.61 17.78
C SER A 502 -7.60 -13.29 18.13
N ASN A 503 -6.86 -12.70 17.18
CA ASN A 503 -6.15 -11.46 17.45
C ASN A 503 -7.11 -10.26 17.53
N GLU A 504 -6.92 -9.42 18.56
CA GLU A 504 -7.49 -8.09 18.62
C GLU A 504 -6.47 -7.10 18.03
N ILE A 505 -6.62 -6.82 16.74
CA ILE A 505 -5.86 -5.81 16.00
C ILE A 505 -6.79 -4.64 15.73
N SER A 506 -6.37 -3.43 16.12
CA SER A 506 -7.04 -2.20 15.70
C SER A 506 -6.74 -1.93 14.22
N MET A 507 -7.78 -1.68 13.44
CA MET A 507 -7.67 -1.29 12.02
C MET A 507 -7.63 0.24 11.85
N GLU A 508 -7.85 0.99 12.94
CA GLU A 508 -8.26 2.38 12.86
C GLU A 508 -7.14 3.29 12.32
N SER A 509 -5.91 3.18 12.80
CA SER A 509 -4.74 3.90 12.26
C SER A 509 -4.52 3.61 10.76
N TYR A 510 -4.78 2.38 10.32
CA TYR A 510 -4.69 2.02 8.90
C TYR A 510 -5.79 2.69 8.08
N LEU A 511 -7.05 2.64 8.53
CA LEU A 511 -8.17 3.30 7.86
C LEU A 511 -8.02 4.84 7.86
N GLU A 512 -7.57 5.42 8.97
CA GLU A 512 -7.31 6.86 9.08
C GLU A 512 -6.23 7.33 8.10
N SER A 513 -5.29 6.46 7.70
CA SER A 513 -4.30 6.81 6.67
C SER A 513 -4.97 7.14 5.33
N PHE A 514 -6.07 6.45 4.98
CA PHE A 514 -6.82 6.70 3.74
C PHE A 514 -7.89 7.77 3.91
N ARG A 515 -8.52 7.87 5.08
CA ARG A 515 -9.46 8.97 5.38
C ARG A 515 -8.76 10.33 5.31
N PHE A 516 -7.52 10.41 5.80
CA PHE A 516 -6.67 11.58 5.65
C PHE A 516 -6.43 11.95 4.18
N LEU A 517 -6.07 10.99 3.33
CA LEU A 517 -5.83 11.22 1.89
C LEU A 517 -7.08 11.70 1.15
N TYR A 518 -8.24 11.18 1.54
CA TYR A 518 -9.52 11.60 0.97
C TYR A 518 -9.81 13.08 1.27
N GLN A 519 -9.47 13.53 2.48
CA GLN A 519 -9.66 14.90 2.94
C GLN A 519 -8.62 15.87 2.38
N ALA A 520 -7.34 15.47 2.30
CA ALA A 520 -6.24 16.33 1.86
C ALA A 520 -6.32 16.74 0.37
N ASN A 521 -5.73 17.89 0.01
CA ASN A 521 -5.55 18.41 -1.35
C ASN A 521 -4.31 17.79 -2.03
N THR A 522 -4.26 16.47 -2.07
CA THR A 522 -3.07 15.74 -2.50
C THR A 522 -2.64 15.98 -3.95
N GLN A 523 -3.55 16.39 -4.85
CA GLN A 523 -3.21 16.68 -6.24
C GLN A 523 -2.26 17.88 -6.33
N TYR A 524 -2.59 18.95 -5.62
CA TYR A 524 -1.78 20.17 -5.60
C TYR A 524 -0.44 19.97 -4.89
N TYR A 525 -0.43 19.19 -3.80
CA TYR A 525 0.81 18.83 -3.09
C TYR A 525 1.82 18.10 -4.00
N LEU A 526 1.32 17.35 -4.99
CA LEU A 526 2.15 16.52 -5.87
C LEU A 526 2.53 17.27 -7.17
N GLU A 527 1.82 18.33 -7.54
CA GLU A 527 2.13 19.14 -8.73
C GLU A 527 3.22 20.20 -8.49
N VAL A 528 3.46 20.57 -7.23
CA VAL A 528 4.48 21.54 -6.78
C VAL A 528 5.73 20.80 -6.30
#